data_AF-A0A6A6RNT9-F1
#
_entry.id   AF-A0A6A6RNT9-F1
#
_cell.length_a   1.000
_cell.length_b   1.000
_cell.length_c   1.000
_cell.angle_alpha   90.00
_cell.angle_beta   90.00
_cell.angle_gamma   90.00
#
_symmetry.space_group_name_H-M   'P 1'
#
loop_
_entity.id
_entity.type
_entity.pdbx_description
1 polymer ?
#
loop_
_entity_poly.entity_id
_entity_poly.type
_entity_poly.pdbx_seq_one_letter_code
_entity_poly.pdbx_strand_id
1 'polypeptide(L)'
;MEEFPGELTRSQLEALEVLQHILSKLKDPSAKWYARYGKWVERHKNLDEFCFRCTRSSVWKFLDGKWNLDQMKLIGGNTKQDARGIYFNGIHGLDKKTRLYIGQSQNIRYRISQHWNFRYRRDNPSLHYYALQRSDFNLFGILATIPSPSMGYHALPGMDSPDLLLNLLEMWMAIMFKCLPKQTMQEWVPEGVKVEGVFGALNIATPLDTRQTGRREWVDLGECEDPLVREYIDGGERKRSDVEYRDRKTDEAVDQTVGNANRNRNKASRSKTLGYEGSGDSLVGVMVVCGIAAALGYTLWRSAKRT
;
A
#
# COMPACT_ATOMS: atom_id res chain seq x y z
N MET A 1 -15.22 7.90 -9.93
CA MET A 1 -15.51 6.60 -9.32
C MET A 1 -16.59 5.98 -10.18
N GLU A 2 -16.54 4.68 -10.45
CA GLU A 2 -17.51 4.06 -11.37
C GLU A 2 -18.90 4.00 -10.70
N GLU A 3 -19.96 4.05 -11.51
CA GLU A 3 -21.31 3.80 -11.03
C GLU A 3 -21.50 2.31 -10.70
N PHE A 4 -22.29 2.01 -9.67
CA PHE A 4 -22.64 0.63 -9.37
C PHE A 4 -23.72 0.18 -10.36
N PRO A 5 -23.55 -0.95 -11.06
CA PRO A 5 -24.51 -1.39 -12.07
C PRO A 5 -25.86 -1.76 -11.42
N GLY A 6 -26.96 -1.49 -12.13
CA GLY A 6 -28.28 -1.99 -11.73
C GLY A 6 -28.43 -3.51 -11.90
N GLU A 7 -27.68 -4.10 -12.86
CA GLU A 7 -27.58 -5.54 -13.08
C GLU A 7 -26.10 -5.94 -13.18
N LEU A 8 -25.72 -7.00 -12.47
CA LEU A 8 -24.36 -7.51 -12.43
C LEU A 8 -24.18 -8.67 -13.40
N THR A 9 -23.07 -8.68 -14.13
CA THR A 9 -22.67 -9.85 -14.93
C THR A 9 -22.30 -11.02 -14.04
N ARG A 10 -22.18 -12.22 -14.62
CA ARG A 10 -21.77 -13.42 -13.87
C ARG A 10 -20.42 -13.23 -13.18
N SER A 11 -19.42 -12.69 -13.87
CA SER A 11 -18.10 -12.48 -13.27
C SER A 11 -18.12 -11.37 -12.21
N GLN A 12 -19.00 -10.38 -12.33
CA GLN A 12 -19.21 -9.36 -11.30
C GLN A 12 -19.88 -9.94 -10.05
N LEU A 13 -20.85 -10.83 -10.20
CA LEU A 13 -21.47 -11.57 -9.08
C LEU A 13 -20.45 -12.44 -8.35
N GLU A 14 -19.68 -13.26 -9.10
CA GLU A 14 -18.60 -14.06 -8.52
C GLU A 14 -17.58 -13.17 -7.78
N ALA A 15 -17.21 -12.04 -8.36
CA ALA A 15 -16.29 -11.11 -7.73
C ALA A 15 -16.83 -10.54 -6.42
N LEU A 16 -18.12 -10.21 -6.36
CA LEU A 16 -18.76 -9.70 -5.15
C LEU A 16 -18.86 -10.79 -4.08
N GLU A 17 -19.22 -12.03 -4.45
CA GLU A 17 -19.24 -13.18 -3.55
C GLU A 17 -17.85 -13.43 -2.92
N VAL A 18 -16.80 -13.40 -3.74
CA VAL A 18 -15.41 -13.51 -3.26
C VAL A 18 -15.08 -12.37 -2.29
N LEU A 19 -15.43 -11.13 -2.61
CA LEU A 19 -15.16 -9.99 -1.73
C LEU A 19 -15.89 -10.12 -0.39
N GLN A 20 -17.17 -10.50 -0.42
CA GLN A 20 -17.98 -10.71 0.77
C GLN A 20 -17.43 -11.87 1.61
N HIS A 21 -16.94 -12.93 0.98
CA HIS A 21 -16.26 -14.02 1.68
C HIS A 21 -14.99 -13.55 2.41
N ILE A 22 -14.13 -12.76 1.73
CA ILE A 22 -12.93 -12.16 2.35
C ILE A 22 -13.33 -11.30 3.56
N LEU A 23 -14.29 -10.40 3.38
CA LEU A 23 -14.78 -9.53 4.45
C LEU A 23 -15.36 -10.33 5.62
N SER A 24 -16.09 -11.42 5.34
CA SER A 24 -16.61 -12.32 6.37
C SER A 24 -15.49 -12.97 7.17
N LYS A 25 -14.46 -13.50 6.49
CA LYS A 25 -13.28 -14.07 7.16
C LYS A 25 -12.51 -13.06 7.99
N LEU A 26 -12.37 -11.82 7.52
CA LEU A 26 -11.69 -10.76 8.26
C LEU A 26 -12.46 -10.33 9.53
N LYS A 27 -13.78 -10.54 9.56
CA LYS A 27 -14.65 -10.29 10.73
C LYS A 27 -14.70 -11.45 11.73
N ASP A 28 -14.17 -12.62 11.39
CA ASP A 28 -14.16 -13.76 12.31
C ASP A 28 -13.19 -13.49 13.48
N PRO A 29 -13.66 -13.41 14.74
CA PRO A 29 -12.80 -13.15 15.89
C PRO A 29 -11.69 -14.18 16.12
N SER A 30 -11.84 -15.39 15.58
CA SER A 30 -10.85 -16.46 15.63
C SER A 30 -9.74 -16.32 14.57
N ALA A 31 -9.98 -15.52 13.51
CA ALA A 31 -9.02 -15.35 12.44
C ALA A 31 -7.82 -14.50 12.87
N LYS A 32 -6.61 -14.87 12.43
CA LYS A 32 -5.36 -14.17 12.77
C LYS A 32 -5.35 -12.69 12.35
N TRP A 33 -6.16 -12.32 11.37
CA TRP A 33 -6.27 -10.96 10.85
C TRP A 33 -7.27 -10.08 11.60
N TYR A 34 -8.11 -10.65 12.47
CA TYR A 34 -9.20 -9.92 13.12
C TYR A 34 -8.71 -8.72 13.93
N ALA A 35 -7.61 -8.88 14.69
CA ALA A 35 -7.04 -7.81 15.49
C ALA A 35 -6.69 -6.56 14.67
N ARG A 36 -6.36 -6.74 13.38
CA ARG A 36 -5.99 -5.66 12.47
C ARG A 36 -7.16 -5.18 11.60
N TYR A 37 -7.96 -6.10 11.07
CA TYR A 37 -8.98 -5.80 10.08
C TYR A 37 -10.41 -5.87 10.61
N GLY A 38 -10.72 -6.73 11.59
CA GLY A 38 -12.09 -7.06 12.01
C GLY A 38 -12.91 -5.82 12.36
N LYS A 39 -12.46 -5.06 13.38
CA LYS A 39 -13.12 -3.80 13.79
C LYS A 39 -13.11 -2.72 12.71
N TRP A 40 -12.19 -2.78 11.74
CA TRP A 40 -12.17 -1.85 10.62
C TRP A 40 -13.23 -2.23 9.59
N VAL A 41 -13.37 -3.52 9.25
CA VAL A 41 -14.43 -3.99 8.35
C VAL A 41 -15.80 -3.75 8.97
N GLU A 42 -16.02 -4.06 10.24
CA GLU A 42 -17.32 -3.95 10.92
C GLU A 42 -17.87 -2.52 10.95
N ARG A 43 -17.01 -1.50 11.10
CA ARG A 43 -17.45 -0.10 11.17
C ARG A 43 -17.80 0.50 9.81
N HIS A 44 -17.34 -0.10 8.71
CA HIS A 44 -17.52 0.42 7.35
C HIS A 44 -18.65 -0.30 6.64
N LYS A 45 -19.86 0.23 6.76
CA LYS A 45 -21.02 -0.22 5.97
C LYS A 45 -20.73 -0.01 4.47
N ASN A 46 -21.20 -0.92 3.63
CA ASN A 46 -21.06 -0.88 2.17
C ASN A 46 -19.59 -0.84 1.67
N LEU A 47 -18.66 -1.38 2.45
CA LEU A 47 -17.26 -1.47 2.06
C LEU A 47 -17.06 -2.31 0.79
N ASP A 48 -17.87 -3.35 0.60
CA ASP A 48 -17.91 -4.18 -0.60
C ASP A 48 -18.33 -3.39 -1.83
N GLU A 49 -19.45 -2.66 -1.75
CA GLU A 49 -19.92 -1.77 -2.82
C GLU A 49 -18.86 -0.71 -3.17
N PHE A 50 -18.22 -0.14 -2.16
CA PHE A 50 -17.17 0.84 -2.36
C PHE A 50 -15.95 0.26 -3.09
N CYS A 51 -15.47 -0.91 -2.67
CA CYS A 51 -14.38 -1.62 -3.35
C CYS A 51 -14.75 -1.95 -4.81
N PHE A 52 -16.00 -2.36 -5.04
CA PHE A 52 -16.51 -2.61 -6.38
C PHE A 52 -16.42 -1.36 -7.27
N ARG A 53 -16.89 -0.21 -6.78
CA ARG A 53 -16.84 1.09 -7.49
C ARG A 53 -15.42 1.64 -7.69
N CYS A 54 -14.47 1.21 -6.87
CA CYS A 54 -13.04 1.50 -7.06
C CYS A 54 -12.42 0.74 -8.23
N THR A 55 -13.02 -0.38 -8.65
CA THR A 55 -12.52 -1.23 -9.73
C THR A 55 -12.94 -0.66 -11.08
N ARG A 56 -12.00 -0.62 -12.03
CA ARG A 56 -12.24 -0.04 -13.36
C ARG A 56 -13.14 -0.94 -14.19
N SER A 57 -14.05 -0.34 -14.97
CA SER A 57 -14.95 -1.05 -15.88
C SER A 57 -14.25 -2.00 -16.88
N SER A 58 -13.02 -1.67 -17.31
CA SER A 58 -12.24 -2.54 -18.20
C SER A 58 -11.79 -3.86 -17.56
N VAL A 59 -11.71 -3.92 -16.22
CA VAL A 59 -11.43 -5.16 -15.50
C VAL A 59 -12.61 -6.12 -15.63
N TRP A 60 -13.83 -5.62 -15.48
CA TRP A 60 -15.04 -6.45 -15.62
C TRP A 60 -15.17 -7.04 -17.03
N LYS A 61 -14.92 -6.22 -18.06
CA LYS A 61 -14.88 -6.71 -19.45
C LYS A 61 -13.84 -7.81 -19.66
N PHE A 62 -12.70 -7.73 -19.00
CA PHE A 62 -11.67 -8.76 -19.07
C PHE A 62 -12.12 -10.05 -18.36
N LEU A 63 -12.69 -9.94 -17.16
CA LEU A 63 -13.13 -11.09 -16.38
C LEU A 63 -14.32 -11.83 -16.99
N ASP A 64 -15.22 -11.14 -17.71
CA ASP A 64 -16.29 -11.75 -18.51
C ASP A 64 -15.78 -12.36 -19.84
N GLY A 65 -14.58 -11.96 -20.27
CA GLY A 65 -14.01 -12.31 -21.56
C GLY A 65 -13.06 -13.52 -21.53
N LYS A 66 -12.38 -13.72 -22.65
CA LYS A 66 -11.32 -14.73 -22.77
C LYS A 66 -10.01 -14.21 -22.16
N TRP A 67 -9.46 -14.97 -21.24
CA TRP A 67 -8.19 -14.62 -20.60
C TRP A 67 -7.02 -14.90 -21.53
N ASN A 68 -6.40 -13.83 -22.04
CA ASN A 68 -5.17 -13.87 -22.83
C ASN A 68 -4.44 -12.52 -22.78
N LEU A 69 -3.22 -12.49 -23.30
CA LEU A 69 -2.34 -11.32 -23.26
C LEU A 69 -2.95 -10.10 -23.97
N ASP A 70 -3.66 -10.29 -25.09
CA ASP A 70 -4.23 -9.19 -25.87
C ASP A 70 -5.42 -8.55 -25.16
N GLN A 71 -6.31 -9.36 -24.56
CA GLN A 71 -7.40 -8.84 -23.73
C GLN A 71 -6.86 -8.13 -22.49
N MET A 72 -5.76 -8.62 -21.91
CA MET A 72 -5.14 -7.96 -20.76
C MET A 72 -4.59 -6.56 -21.11
N LYS A 73 -4.09 -6.34 -22.33
CA LYS A 73 -3.69 -4.99 -22.80
C LYS A 73 -4.85 -3.99 -22.76
N LEU A 74 -6.08 -4.47 -23.01
CA LEU A 74 -7.28 -3.64 -23.05
C LEU A 74 -7.74 -3.17 -21.66
N ILE A 75 -7.26 -3.80 -20.57
CA ILE A 75 -7.48 -3.27 -19.22
C ILE A 75 -6.88 -1.86 -19.13
N GLY A 76 -5.66 -1.70 -19.65
CA GLY A 76 -4.96 -0.42 -19.80
C GLY A 76 -4.90 0.40 -18.51
N GLY A 77 -5.06 1.72 -18.65
CA GLY A 77 -5.05 2.69 -17.55
C GLY A 77 -3.87 3.66 -17.65
N ASN A 78 -4.01 4.85 -17.06
CA ASN A 78 -2.96 5.85 -17.09
C ASN A 78 -1.89 5.56 -16.02
N THR A 79 -0.90 4.74 -16.37
CA THR A 79 0.24 4.38 -15.49
C THR A 79 1.14 5.57 -15.14
N LYS A 80 0.96 6.73 -15.79
CA LYS A 80 1.68 7.97 -15.50
C LYS A 80 0.94 8.87 -14.51
N GLN A 81 -0.26 8.50 -14.08
CA GLN A 81 -1.03 9.27 -13.10
C GLN A 81 -0.52 9.03 -11.68
N ASP A 82 -0.44 10.09 -10.88
CA ASP A 82 -0.18 10.02 -9.44
C ASP A 82 -1.45 9.57 -8.69
N ALA A 83 -1.81 8.30 -8.89
CA ALA A 83 -2.96 7.65 -8.28
C ALA A 83 -2.53 6.63 -7.21
N ARG A 84 -3.42 6.39 -6.25
CA ARG A 84 -3.37 5.27 -5.32
C ARG A 84 -4.23 4.15 -5.85
N GLY A 85 -3.78 2.91 -5.72
CA GLY A 85 -4.61 1.79 -6.14
C GLY A 85 -3.82 0.52 -6.42
N ILE A 86 -4.47 -0.33 -7.20
CA ILE A 86 -4.02 -1.67 -7.55
C ILE A 86 -3.63 -1.68 -9.02
N TYR A 87 -2.46 -2.21 -9.32
CA TYR A 87 -1.97 -2.44 -10.68
C TYR A 87 -1.65 -3.92 -10.86
N PHE A 88 -1.55 -4.33 -12.11
CA PHE A 88 -0.97 -5.61 -12.46
C PHE A 88 0.28 -5.40 -13.33
N ASN A 89 1.17 -6.40 -13.33
CA ASN A 89 2.25 -6.56 -14.30
C ASN A 89 2.10 -7.94 -14.96
N GLY A 90 1.68 -7.93 -16.23
CA GLY A 90 1.61 -9.12 -17.06
C GLY A 90 2.95 -9.34 -17.75
N ILE A 91 3.61 -10.45 -17.48
CA ILE A 91 4.97 -10.76 -17.92
C ILE A 91 4.91 -11.95 -18.87
N HIS A 92 5.38 -11.75 -20.11
CA HIS A 92 5.54 -12.83 -21.07
C HIS A 92 6.98 -13.33 -21.02
N GLY A 93 7.16 -14.55 -20.49
CA GLY A 93 8.46 -15.15 -20.31
C GLY A 93 9.10 -15.59 -21.63
N LEU A 94 10.42 -15.74 -21.62
CA LEU A 94 11.17 -16.34 -22.73
C LEU A 94 10.71 -17.78 -23.01
N ASP A 95 10.15 -18.45 -22.01
CA ASP A 95 9.52 -19.77 -22.08
C ASP A 95 8.09 -19.75 -22.67
N LYS A 96 7.66 -18.59 -23.21
CA LYS A 96 6.35 -18.37 -23.84
C LYS A 96 5.16 -18.55 -22.90
N LYS A 97 5.40 -18.58 -21.59
CA LYS A 97 4.35 -18.56 -20.56
C LYS A 97 4.09 -17.13 -20.09
N THR A 98 2.81 -16.79 -19.97
CA THR A 98 2.39 -15.51 -19.39
C THR A 98 2.15 -15.69 -17.90
N ARG A 99 2.76 -14.79 -17.12
CA ARG A 99 2.66 -14.75 -15.65
C ARG A 99 2.12 -13.41 -15.21
N LEU A 100 1.48 -13.38 -14.06
CA LEU A 100 0.82 -12.20 -13.55
C LEU A 100 1.25 -11.91 -12.12
N TYR A 101 1.58 -10.65 -11.89
CA TYR A 101 1.77 -10.08 -10.57
C TYR A 101 0.74 -8.98 -10.34
N ILE A 102 0.08 -8.99 -9.18
CA ILE A 102 -0.78 -7.89 -8.73
C ILE A 102 -0.10 -7.18 -7.57
N GLY A 103 -0.09 -5.86 -7.63
CA GLY A 103 0.53 -5.02 -6.60
C GLY A 103 -0.32 -3.82 -6.26
N GLN A 104 -0.16 -3.32 -5.04
CA GLN A 104 -0.70 -2.02 -4.63
C GLN A 104 0.37 -0.93 -4.65
N SER A 105 -0.06 0.34 -4.67
CA SER A 105 0.81 1.46 -4.33
C SER A 105 0.03 2.68 -3.85
N GLN A 106 0.67 3.47 -2.99
CA GLN A 106 0.20 4.82 -2.70
C GLN A 106 0.52 5.83 -3.82
N ASN A 107 1.47 5.48 -4.71
CA ASN A 107 1.75 6.21 -5.93
C ASN A 107 2.08 5.18 -7.04
N ILE A 108 1.11 4.90 -7.91
CA ILE A 108 1.24 3.91 -8.98
C ILE A 108 2.35 4.30 -9.95
N ARG A 109 2.42 5.56 -10.37
CA ARG A 109 3.47 6.06 -11.28
C ARG A 109 4.87 5.77 -10.75
N TYR A 110 5.13 6.14 -9.49
CA TYR A 110 6.41 5.91 -8.84
C TYR A 110 6.70 4.43 -8.68
N ARG A 111 5.70 3.61 -8.30
CA ARG A 111 5.91 2.17 -8.16
C ARG A 111 6.20 1.49 -9.50
N ILE A 112 5.52 1.88 -10.57
CA ILE A 112 5.78 1.38 -11.93
C ILE A 112 7.17 1.80 -12.42
N SER A 113 7.62 3.02 -12.13
CA SER A 113 8.97 3.44 -12.51
C SER A 113 10.07 2.64 -11.80
N GLN A 114 9.85 2.22 -10.56
CA GLN A 114 10.74 1.31 -9.84
C GLN A 114 10.86 -0.05 -10.56
N HIS A 115 9.77 -0.57 -11.13
CA HIS A 115 9.81 -1.82 -11.90
C HIS A 115 10.70 -1.72 -13.14
N TRP A 116 10.81 -0.55 -13.77
CA TRP A 116 11.70 -0.34 -14.92
C TRP A 116 13.16 -0.10 -14.52
N ASN A 117 13.42 0.33 -13.28
CA ASN A 117 14.77 0.59 -12.79
C ASN A 117 15.52 -0.70 -12.46
N PHE A 118 16.52 -1.06 -13.28
CA PHE A 118 17.36 -2.24 -13.07
C PHE A 118 18.02 -2.28 -11.70
N ARG A 119 18.54 -1.15 -11.20
CA ARG A 119 19.19 -1.09 -9.88
C ARG A 119 18.20 -1.41 -8.78
N TYR A 120 16.99 -0.83 -8.86
CA TYR A 120 15.94 -1.13 -7.90
C TYR A 120 15.60 -2.62 -7.89
N ARG A 121 15.44 -3.25 -9.06
CA ARG A 121 15.16 -4.69 -9.15
C ARG A 121 16.27 -5.55 -8.57
N ARG A 122 17.52 -5.25 -8.93
CA ARG A 122 18.70 -5.93 -8.41
C ARG A 122 18.76 -5.88 -6.89
N ASP A 123 18.47 -4.70 -6.34
CA ASP A 123 18.56 -4.48 -4.91
C ASP A 123 17.31 -4.99 -4.18
N ASN A 124 16.18 -5.27 -4.84
CA ASN A 124 14.92 -5.72 -4.23
C ASN A 124 14.50 -7.11 -4.77
N PRO A 125 15.35 -8.14 -4.75
CA PRO A 125 15.07 -9.43 -5.37
C PRO A 125 13.74 -10.03 -4.89
N SER A 126 12.98 -10.56 -5.85
CA SER A 126 11.70 -11.22 -5.63
C SER A 126 11.36 -12.10 -6.83
N LEU A 127 10.46 -13.07 -6.66
CA LEU A 127 9.96 -13.89 -7.77
C LEU A 127 9.41 -13.02 -8.92
N HIS A 128 8.76 -11.90 -8.59
CA HIS A 128 8.25 -10.95 -9.59
C HIS A 128 9.37 -10.37 -10.46
N TYR A 129 10.45 -9.87 -9.86
CA TYR A 129 11.58 -9.34 -10.64
C TYR A 129 12.39 -10.42 -11.32
N TYR A 130 12.47 -11.60 -10.72
CA TYR A 130 13.10 -12.75 -11.34
C TYR A 130 12.39 -13.13 -12.64
N ALA A 131 11.05 -13.14 -12.64
CA ALA A 131 10.24 -13.33 -13.83
C ALA A 131 10.45 -12.21 -14.86
N LEU A 132 10.48 -10.95 -14.40
CA LEU A 132 10.67 -9.80 -15.29
C LEU A 132 12.03 -9.81 -15.98
N GLN A 133 13.09 -10.28 -15.31
CA GLN A 133 14.42 -10.43 -15.91
C GLN A 133 14.49 -11.53 -16.97
N ARG A 134 13.58 -12.50 -16.94
CA ARG A 134 13.46 -13.64 -17.88
C ARG A 134 12.30 -13.46 -18.85
N SER A 135 12.02 -12.21 -19.23
CA SER A 135 10.90 -11.87 -20.11
C SER A 135 11.37 -11.10 -21.34
N ASP A 136 10.69 -11.31 -22.47
CA ASP A 136 10.86 -10.50 -23.69
C ASP A 136 9.86 -9.33 -23.74
N PHE A 137 8.76 -9.44 -23.01
CA PHE A 137 7.70 -8.46 -22.99
C PHE A 137 7.01 -8.41 -21.62
N ASN A 138 6.65 -7.20 -21.20
CA ASN A 138 5.77 -7.01 -20.06
C ASN A 138 4.83 -5.82 -20.27
N LEU A 139 3.70 -5.83 -19.57
CA LEU A 139 2.73 -4.75 -19.62
C LEU A 139 2.16 -4.44 -18.24
N PHE A 140 1.91 -3.16 -18.01
CA PHE A 140 1.25 -2.69 -16.80
C PHE A 140 -0.16 -2.21 -17.12
N GLY A 141 -1.08 -2.48 -16.21
CA GLY A 141 -2.40 -1.86 -16.21
C GLY A 141 -2.90 -1.62 -14.80
N ILE A 142 -3.94 -0.79 -14.69
CA ILE A 142 -4.53 -0.39 -13.42
C ILE A 142 -5.84 -1.15 -13.23
N LEU A 143 -6.00 -1.82 -12.10
CA LEU A 143 -7.20 -2.59 -11.78
C LEU A 143 -8.21 -1.74 -11.01
N ALA A 144 -7.74 -1.07 -9.96
CA ALA A 144 -8.57 -0.25 -9.10
C ALA A 144 -7.84 1.02 -8.70
N THR A 145 -8.58 2.10 -8.49
CA THR A 145 -8.05 3.34 -7.90
C THR A 145 -8.92 3.78 -6.73
N ILE A 146 -8.27 4.25 -5.67
CA ILE A 146 -8.96 4.85 -4.53
C ILE A 146 -8.84 6.37 -4.60
N PRO A 147 -9.88 7.12 -4.20
CA PRO A 147 -9.83 8.57 -4.23
C PRO A 147 -8.74 9.12 -3.31
N SER A 148 -8.26 10.32 -3.61
CA SER A 148 -7.39 11.04 -2.68
C SER A 148 -8.19 11.46 -1.45
N PRO A 149 -7.67 11.40 -0.20
CA PRO A 149 -8.37 11.80 1.02
C PRO A 149 -8.57 13.33 1.13
N SER A 150 -8.36 14.07 0.04
CA SER A 150 -8.70 15.49 -0.05
C SER A 150 -10.20 15.73 0.12
N MET A 151 -10.55 16.90 0.66
CA MET A 151 -11.91 17.49 0.83
C MET A 151 -13.08 16.50 0.61
N GLY A 152 -13.48 15.80 1.68
CA GLY A 152 -14.68 14.96 1.73
C GLY A 152 -14.46 13.44 1.56
N TYR A 153 -13.41 13.02 0.85
CA TYR A 153 -13.20 11.60 0.58
C TYR A 153 -12.69 10.76 1.77
N HIS A 154 -12.25 11.40 2.85
CA HIS A 154 -11.87 10.70 4.08
C HIS A 154 -13.06 10.04 4.78
N ALA A 155 -14.29 10.49 4.50
CA ALA A 155 -15.52 9.92 5.06
C ALA A 155 -16.07 8.73 4.27
N LEU A 156 -15.46 8.40 3.12
CA LEU A 156 -15.85 7.23 2.35
C LEU A 156 -15.47 5.93 3.09
N PRO A 157 -16.20 4.81 2.83
CA PRO A 157 -15.92 3.53 3.48
C PRO A 157 -14.44 3.12 3.36
N GLY A 158 -13.82 2.75 4.48
CA GLY A 158 -12.44 2.28 4.52
C GLY A 158 -11.35 3.36 4.35
N MET A 159 -11.69 4.60 4.01
CA MET A 159 -10.72 5.68 3.73
C MET A 159 -10.09 6.31 4.98
N ASP A 160 -10.59 5.99 6.17
CA ASP A 160 -9.93 6.28 7.45
C ASP A 160 -8.63 5.46 7.65
N SER A 161 -8.45 4.38 6.88
CA SER A 161 -7.27 3.52 6.88
C SER A 161 -6.97 3.02 5.46
N PRO A 162 -6.50 3.92 4.56
CA PRO A 162 -6.33 3.61 3.14
C PRO A 162 -5.32 2.48 2.88
N ASP A 163 -4.37 2.25 3.80
CA ASP A 163 -3.46 1.11 3.71
C ASP A 163 -4.17 -0.25 3.88
N LEU A 164 -5.17 -0.33 4.77
CA LEU A 164 -5.97 -1.56 4.94
C LEU A 164 -6.88 -1.77 3.74
N LEU A 165 -7.46 -0.70 3.21
CA LEU A 165 -8.26 -0.73 1.99
C LEU A 165 -7.44 -1.21 0.78
N LEU A 166 -6.23 -0.70 0.60
CA LEU A 166 -5.37 -1.16 -0.49
C LEU A 166 -4.93 -2.62 -0.31
N ASN A 167 -4.65 -3.08 0.91
CA ASN A 167 -4.38 -4.51 1.17
C ASN A 167 -5.59 -5.39 0.81
N LEU A 168 -6.79 -4.96 1.18
CA LEU A 168 -8.04 -5.66 0.85
C LEU A 168 -8.27 -5.72 -0.66
N LEU A 169 -8.13 -4.59 -1.37
CA LEU A 169 -8.27 -4.52 -2.82
C LEU A 169 -7.20 -5.36 -3.54
N GLU A 170 -5.96 -5.35 -3.06
CA GLU A 170 -4.87 -6.18 -3.59
C GLU A 170 -5.19 -7.67 -3.41
N MET A 171 -5.64 -8.08 -2.21
CA MET A 171 -6.07 -9.46 -1.93
C MET A 171 -7.20 -9.88 -2.87
N TRP A 172 -8.24 -9.07 -2.95
CA TRP A 172 -9.41 -9.37 -3.77
C TRP A 172 -9.04 -9.49 -5.24
N MET A 173 -8.32 -8.52 -5.80
CA MET A 173 -7.86 -8.59 -7.19
C MET A 173 -6.90 -9.76 -7.43
N ALA A 174 -6.02 -10.09 -6.48
CA ALA A 174 -5.13 -11.23 -6.59
C ALA A 174 -5.87 -12.57 -6.66
N ILE A 175 -6.97 -12.72 -5.92
CA ILE A 175 -7.88 -13.87 -6.04
C ILE A 175 -8.63 -13.83 -7.37
N MET A 176 -9.18 -12.69 -7.78
CA MET A 176 -9.95 -12.60 -9.01
C MET A 176 -9.13 -12.95 -10.24
N PHE A 177 -7.85 -12.59 -10.23
CA PHE A 177 -6.89 -12.91 -11.30
C PHE A 177 -6.11 -14.21 -11.07
N LYS A 178 -6.42 -14.96 -10.01
CA LYS A 178 -5.82 -16.26 -9.67
C LYS A 178 -4.28 -16.20 -9.60
N CYS A 179 -3.72 -15.14 -9.05
CA CYS A 179 -2.28 -14.89 -9.06
C CYS A 179 -1.59 -15.09 -7.70
N LEU A 180 -2.28 -15.68 -6.72
CA LEU A 180 -1.74 -16.13 -5.43
C LEU A 180 -1.33 -17.61 -5.49
N PRO A 181 -0.50 -18.11 -4.55
CA PRO A 181 -0.14 -19.52 -4.50
C PRO A 181 -1.35 -20.40 -4.20
N LYS A 182 -1.31 -21.66 -4.65
CA LYS A 182 -2.43 -22.63 -4.52
C LYS A 182 -2.96 -22.74 -3.09
N GLN A 183 -2.08 -22.83 -2.09
CA GLN A 183 -2.45 -22.93 -0.68
C GLN A 183 -3.25 -21.69 -0.22
N THR A 184 -2.77 -20.48 -0.56
CA THR A 184 -3.46 -19.23 -0.23
C THR A 184 -4.79 -19.12 -0.99
N MET A 185 -4.84 -19.58 -2.25
CA MET A 185 -6.09 -19.62 -3.00
C MET A 185 -7.11 -20.56 -2.37
N GLN A 186 -6.72 -21.76 -1.97
CA GLN A 186 -7.60 -22.73 -1.29
C GLN A 186 -8.13 -22.20 0.04
N GLU A 187 -7.32 -21.40 0.75
CA GLU A 187 -7.76 -20.76 1.98
C GLU A 187 -8.80 -19.67 1.71
N TRP A 188 -8.64 -18.87 0.66
CA TRP A 188 -9.40 -17.61 0.52
C TRP A 188 -10.50 -17.60 -0.53
N VAL A 189 -10.53 -18.59 -1.42
CA VAL A 189 -11.57 -18.73 -2.43
C VAL A 189 -12.78 -19.43 -1.80
N PRO A 190 -14.01 -18.90 -1.95
CA PRO A 190 -15.21 -19.58 -1.48
C PRO A 190 -15.43 -20.91 -2.21
N GLU A 191 -16.11 -21.85 -1.56
CA GLU A 191 -16.44 -23.14 -2.15
C GLU A 191 -17.17 -22.98 -3.50
N GLY A 192 -16.82 -23.81 -4.48
CA GLY A 192 -17.41 -23.78 -5.82
C GLY A 192 -16.75 -22.81 -6.80
N VAL A 193 -15.92 -21.86 -6.34
CA VAL A 193 -15.14 -20.98 -7.23
C VAL A 193 -13.83 -21.65 -7.63
N LYS A 194 -13.47 -21.56 -8.92
CA LYS A 194 -12.24 -22.15 -9.44
C LYS A 194 -11.00 -21.48 -8.84
N VAL A 195 -10.05 -22.31 -8.41
CA VAL A 195 -8.78 -21.89 -7.81
C VAL A 195 -7.69 -21.65 -8.87
N GLU A 196 -7.71 -22.40 -9.96
CA GLU A 196 -6.68 -22.36 -11.00
C GLU A 196 -6.97 -21.29 -12.06
N GLY A 197 -5.92 -20.61 -12.50
CA GLY A 197 -5.95 -19.56 -13.52
C GLY A 197 -5.22 -19.93 -14.80
N VAL A 198 -5.42 -19.12 -15.84
CA VAL A 198 -4.76 -19.29 -17.15
C VAL A 198 -3.29 -18.83 -17.12
N PHE A 199 -2.95 -17.91 -16.22
CA PHE A 199 -1.61 -17.34 -16.09
C PHE A 199 -0.87 -17.91 -14.89
N GLY A 200 0.46 -17.94 -14.96
CA GLY A 200 1.29 -18.28 -13.80
C GLY A 200 1.23 -17.19 -12.72
N ALA A 201 1.18 -17.61 -11.46
CA ALA A 201 1.08 -16.74 -10.29
C ALA A 201 2.46 -16.24 -9.83
N LEU A 202 2.62 -14.92 -9.64
CA LEU A 202 3.85 -14.32 -9.13
C LEU A 202 3.70 -13.71 -7.72
N ASN A 203 2.49 -13.62 -7.17
CA ASN A 203 2.33 -13.23 -5.77
C ASN A 203 2.65 -14.44 -4.89
N ILE A 204 3.60 -14.26 -3.96
CA ILE A 204 4.08 -15.33 -3.07
C ILE A 204 3.69 -15.12 -1.61
N ALA A 205 3.10 -13.96 -1.30
CA ALA A 205 2.67 -13.58 0.03
C ALA A 205 1.23 -13.07 -0.04
N THR A 206 0.46 -13.33 1.01
CA THR A 206 -0.87 -12.75 1.15
C THR A 206 -0.77 -11.22 1.28
N PRO A 207 -1.48 -10.45 0.45
CA PRO A 207 -1.53 -8.99 0.57
C PRO A 207 -1.96 -8.49 1.95
N LEU A 208 -2.75 -9.27 2.70
CA LEU A 208 -3.26 -8.90 4.02
C LEU A 208 -2.16 -8.81 5.10
N ASP A 209 -1.04 -9.50 4.91
CA ASP A 209 0.10 -9.47 5.83
C ASP A 209 1.04 -8.28 5.57
N THR A 210 0.77 -7.48 4.53
CA THR A 210 1.60 -6.34 4.15
C THR A 210 1.67 -5.32 5.30
N ARG A 211 2.89 -4.93 5.67
CA ARG A 211 3.21 -4.00 6.79
C ARG A 211 2.84 -4.53 8.18
N GLN A 212 2.56 -5.82 8.35
CA GLN A 212 2.46 -6.41 9.69
C GLN A 212 3.85 -6.50 10.33
N THR A 213 3.94 -6.10 11.59
CA THR A 213 5.13 -6.26 12.44
C THR A 213 5.28 -7.73 12.84
N GLY A 214 5.59 -8.58 11.86
CA GLY A 214 5.85 -10.01 12.03
C GLY A 214 6.66 -10.56 10.86
N ARG A 215 7.11 -11.82 10.97
CA ARG A 215 7.62 -12.57 9.82
C ARG A 215 6.44 -12.81 8.90
N ARG A 216 6.55 -12.45 7.61
CA ARG A 216 5.57 -12.89 6.60
C ARG A 216 5.58 -14.42 6.63
N GLU A 217 4.39 -15.00 6.66
CA GLU A 217 4.26 -16.44 6.53
C GLU A 217 4.69 -16.83 5.13
N TRP A 218 5.69 -17.69 5.05
CA TRP A 218 6.21 -18.16 3.78
C TRP A 218 5.33 -19.29 3.29
N VAL A 219 4.74 -19.08 2.12
CA VAL A 219 3.99 -20.13 1.44
C VAL A 219 4.97 -21.10 0.80
N ASP A 220 4.72 -22.38 0.96
CA ASP A 220 5.52 -23.40 0.29
C ASP A 220 5.19 -23.41 -1.21
N LEU A 221 6.21 -23.17 -2.02
CA LEU A 221 6.12 -23.17 -3.48
C LEU A 221 6.69 -24.47 -4.08
N GLY A 222 7.06 -25.46 -3.25
CA GLY A 222 7.63 -26.73 -3.69
C GLY A 222 6.72 -27.52 -4.65
N GLU A 223 5.40 -27.37 -4.51
CA GLU A 223 4.42 -28.01 -5.40
C GLU A 223 4.12 -27.21 -6.67
N CYS A 224 4.76 -26.05 -6.88
CA CYS A 224 4.52 -25.25 -8.07
C CYS A 224 5.18 -25.87 -9.31
N GLU A 225 4.37 -26.25 -10.30
CA GLU A 225 4.85 -26.84 -11.57
C GLU A 225 5.40 -25.80 -12.55
N ASP A 226 5.32 -24.51 -12.24
CA ASP A 226 5.85 -23.46 -13.10
C ASP A 226 7.40 -23.55 -13.14
N PRO A 227 8.00 -23.79 -14.32
CA PRO A 227 9.45 -23.98 -14.45
C PRO A 227 10.27 -22.80 -13.93
N LEU A 228 9.77 -21.57 -14.09
CA LEU A 228 10.44 -20.37 -13.61
C LEU A 228 10.41 -20.26 -12.09
N VAL A 229 9.31 -20.71 -11.47
CA VAL A 229 9.19 -20.76 -10.01
C VAL A 229 10.13 -21.83 -9.45
N ARG A 230 10.21 -22.99 -10.10
CA ARG A 230 11.18 -24.04 -9.75
C ARG A 230 12.62 -23.55 -9.85
N GLU A 231 12.98 -22.89 -10.95
CA GLU A 231 14.31 -22.29 -11.14
C GLU A 231 14.63 -21.26 -10.04
N TYR A 232 13.66 -20.42 -9.66
CA TYR A 232 13.82 -19.43 -8.60
C TYR A 232 14.07 -20.06 -7.21
N ILE A 233 13.39 -21.17 -6.91
CA ILE A 233 13.57 -21.92 -5.66
C ILE A 233 14.92 -22.63 -5.66
N ASP A 234 15.21 -23.38 -6.71
CA ASP A 234 16.37 -24.26 -6.83
C ASP A 234 17.67 -23.46 -6.98
N GLY A 235 17.62 -22.32 -7.68
CA GLY A 235 18.75 -21.42 -7.91
C GLY A 235 19.22 -20.62 -6.69
N GLY A 236 18.60 -20.82 -5.51
CA GLY A 236 18.98 -20.13 -4.27
C GLY A 236 18.59 -18.64 -4.23
N GLU A 237 18.01 -18.09 -5.30
CA GLU A 237 17.51 -16.71 -5.38
C GLU A 237 16.40 -16.45 -4.35
N ARG A 238 15.64 -17.47 -3.98
CA ARG A 238 14.76 -17.46 -2.81
C ARG A 238 15.52 -17.08 -1.53
N LYS A 239 16.62 -17.76 -1.20
CA LYS A 239 17.38 -17.50 0.03
C LYS A 239 17.94 -16.08 0.02
N ARG A 240 18.41 -15.62 -1.13
CA ARG A 240 18.93 -14.26 -1.31
C ARG A 240 17.85 -13.20 -1.07
N SER A 241 16.66 -13.37 -1.65
CA SER A 241 15.55 -12.45 -1.42
C SER A 241 15.10 -12.38 0.02
N ASP A 242 15.16 -13.51 0.74
CA ASP A 242 14.72 -13.60 2.12
C ASP A 242 15.66 -12.87 3.07
N VAL A 243 16.97 -12.99 2.82
CA VAL A 243 18.02 -12.30 3.59
C VAL A 243 17.94 -10.80 3.34
N GLU A 244 17.92 -10.36 2.08
CA GLU A 244 17.88 -8.92 1.75
C GLU A 244 16.59 -8.24 2.24
N TYR A 245 15.45 -8.94 2.23
CA TYR A 245 14.20 -8.42 2.81
C TYR A 245 14.30 -8.22 4.33
N ARG A 246 14.96 -9.13 5.05
CA ARG A 246 15.14 -9.02 6.51
C ARG A 246 15.99 -7.81 6.85
N ASP A 247 17.13 -7.66 6.17
CA ASP A 247 18.09 -6.58 6.43
C ASP A 247 17.47 -5.20 6.16
N ARG A 248 16.68 -5.06 5.09
CA ARG A 248 15.95 -3.81 4.83
C ARG A 248 14.85 -3.48 5.83
N LYS A 249 14.11 -4.47 6.34
CA LYS A 249 13.05 -4.19 7.33
C LYS A 249 13.65 -3.64 8.61
N THR A 250 14.84 -4.11 8.99
CA THR A 250 15.63 -3.51 10.09
C THR A 250 16.01 -2.07 9.76
N ASP A 251 16.52 -1.78 8.58
CA ASP A 251 16.95 -0.43 8.20
C ASP A 251 15.77 0.55 8.08
N GLU A 252 14.66 0.16 7.44
CA GLU A 252 13.46 1.00 7.35
C GLU A 252 12.80 1.25 8.71
N ALA A 253 12.84 0.28 9.63
CA ALA A 253 12.36 0.48 11.01
C ALA A 253 13.25 1.47 11.77
N VAL A 254 14.57 1.41 11.55
CA VAL A 254 15.52 2.38 12.11
C VAL A 254 15.30 3.77 11.52
N ASP A 255 15.16 3.89 10.19
CA ASP A 255 14.92 5.16 9.51
C ASP A 255 13.57 5.79 9.85
N GLN A 256 12.51 4.99 10.02
CA GLN A 256 11.22 5.51 10.51
C GLN A 256 11.32 6.00 11.97
N THR A 257 12.10 5.30 12.81
CA THR A 257 12.33 5.71 14.20
C THR A 257 13.10 7.03 14.26
N VAL A 258 14.17 7.16 13.47
CA VAL A 258 14.98 8.38 13.35
C VAL A 258 14.19 9.52 12.71
N GLY A 259 13.39 9.24 11.68
CA GLY A 259 12.52 10.21 11.01
C GLY A 259 11.40 10.73 11.92
N ASN A 260 10.81 9.87 12.73
CA ASN A 260 9.82 10.27 13.74
C ASN A 260 10.46 11.06 14.88
N ALA A 261 11.66 10.68 15.34
CA ALA A 261 12.42 11.45 16.33
C ALA A 261 12.77 12.86 15.81
N ASN A 262 13.18 12.97 14.54
CA ASN A 262 13.48 14.26 13.90
C ASN A 262 12.23 15.11 13.65
N ARG A 263 11.09 14.50 13.27
CA ARG A 263 9.80 15.21 13.19
C ARG A 263 9.33 15.72 14.55
N ASN A 264 9.52 14.93 15.61
CA ASN A 264 9.17 15.35 16.97
C ASN A 264 10.11 16.47 17.47
N ARG A 265 11.41 16.41 17.16
CA ARG A 265 12.34 17.52 17.39
C ARG A 265 11.94 18.79 16.63
N ASN A 266 11.58 18.66 15.36
CA ASN A 266 11.17 19.79 14.52
C ASN A 266 9.81 20.39 14.93
N LYS A 267 8.90 19.57 15.47
CA LYS A 267 7.65 20.06 16.09
C LYS A 267 7.92 20.77 17.41
N ALA A 268 8.81 20.24 18.25
CA ALA A 268 9.19 20.87 19.52
C ALA A 268 9.98 22.17 19.31
N SER A 269 10.80 22.26 18.25
CA SER A 269 11.47 23.52 17.90
C SER A 269 10.49 24.52 17.30
N ARG A 270 9.56 24.11 16.44
CA ARG A 270 8.49 25.00 15.92
C ARG A 270 7.53 25.49 17.00
N SER A 271 7.19 24.68 18.00
CA SER A 271 6.35 25.16 19.12
C SER A 271 7.09 26.14 20.02
N LYS A 272 8.42 26.05 20.12
CA LYS A 272 9.25 27.10 20.75
C LYS A 272 9.33 28.38 19.92
N THR A 273 9.29 28.29 18.59
CA THR A 273 9.31 29.47 17.71
C THR A 273 7.95 30.14 17.56
N LEU A 274 6.85 29.39 17.66
CA LEU A 274 5.46 29.89 17.57
C LEU A 274 4.84 30.26 18.93
N GLY A 275 5.57 30.10 20.04
CA GLY A 275 5.16 30.59 21.36
C GLY A 275 5.44 32.09 21.59
N TYR A 276 5.87 32.81 20.55
CA TYR A 276 6.22 34.23 20.63
C TYR A 276 5.49 35.03 19.55
N GLU A 277 4.18 34.83 19.39
CA GLU A 277 3.33 35.78 18.66
C GLU A 277 1.86 35.53 19.00
N GLY A 278 1.28 36.43 19.80
CA GLY A 278 -0.18 36.65 19.80
C GLY A 278 -0.90 36.55 21.14
N SER A 279 -1.00 37.71 21.80
CA SER A 279 -2.14 38.19 22.59
C SER A 279 -2.25 37.77 24.07
N GLY A 280 -2.10 38.77 24.93
CA GLY A 280 -2.45 38.71 26.35
C GLY A 280 -1.74 39.81 27.13
N ASP A 281 -2.42 40.95 27.28
CA ASP A 281 -2.13 42.09 28.16
C ASP A 281 -1.05 41.87 29.22
N SER A 282 -0.04 42.74 29.27
CA SER A 282 0.50 43.12 30.57
C SER A 282 1.32 44.42 30.56
N LEU A 283 0.85 45.32 31.42
CA LEU A 283 1.56 46.29 32.26
C LEU A 283 3.01 45.95 32.69
N VAL A 284 3.54 44.76 32.42
CA VAL A 284 4.85 44.27 32.87
C VAL A 284 5.99 44.87 32.05
N GLY A 285 5.77 45.15 30.75
CA GLY A 285 6.79 45.76 29.89
C GLY A 285 7.15 47.20 30.28
N VAL A 286 6.17 47.97 30.75
CA VAL A 286 6.40 49.37 31.19
C VAL A 286 7.16 49.42 32.51
N MET A 287 6.93 48.46 33.43
CA MET A 287 7.65 48.43 34.71
C MET A 287 9.13 48.06 34.57
N VAL A 288 9.52 47.19 33.63
CA VAL A 288 10.93 46.86 33.39
C VAL A 288 11.69 48.04 32.77
N VAL A 289 11.06 48.77 31.85
CA VAL A 289 11.68 49.94 31.21
C VAL A 289 11.82 51.11 32.18
N CYS A 290 10.83 51.36 33.05
CA CYS A 290 10.93 52.37 34.10
C CYS A 290 11.98 52.00 35.17
N GLY A 291 12.12 50.71 35.52
CA GLY A 291 13.12 50.25 36.49
C GLY A 291 14.57 50.45 36.01
N ILE A 292 14.84 50.19 34.73
CA ILE A 292 16.18 50.38 34.14
C ILE A 292 16.51 51.89 34.02
N ALA A 293 15.54 52.72 33.64
CA ALA A 293 15.74 54.17 33.57
C ALA A 293 15.99 54.80 34.95
N ALA A 294 15.30 54.35 36.00
CA ALA A 294 15.52 54.81 37.37
C ALA A 294 16.89 54.36 37.93
N ALA A 295 17.31 53.13 37.64
CA ALA A 295 18.62 52.62 38.06
C ALA A 295 19.77 53.38 37.38
N LEU A 296 19.68 53.61 36.06
CA LEU A 296 20.68 54.39 35.32
C LEU A 296 20.70 55.86 35.78
N GLY A 297 19.53 56.47 35.97
CA GLY A 297 19.41 57.83 36.50
C GLY A 297 20.03 57.98 37.90
N TYR A 298 19.81 57.02 38.80
CA TYR A 298 20.41 57.04 40.14
C TYR A 298 21.92 56.88 40.10
N THR A 299 22.45 55.99 39.25
CA THR A 299 23.92 55.81 39.11
C THR A 299 24.61 57.05 38.54
N LEU A 300 24.00 57.72 37.56
CA LEU A 300 24.54 58.96 36.97
C LEU A 300 24.48 60.13 37.95
N TRP A 301 23.38 60.30 38.70
CA TRP A 301 23.27 61.35 39.72
C TRP A 301 24.26 61.18 40.88
N ARG A 302 24.50 59.93 41.31
CA ARG A 302 25.47 59.65 42.38
C ARG A 302 26.92 59.88 41.95
N SER A 303 27.22 59.69 40.66
CA SER A 303 28.53 59.99 40.07
C SER A 303 28.80 61.50 39.96
N ALA A 304 27.77 62.31 39.72
CA ALA A 304 27.90 63.76 39.57
C ALA A 304 28.09 64.54 40.90
N LYS A 305 27.86 63.91 42.06
CA LYS A 305 28.06 64.51 43.39
C LYS A 305 29.41 64.20 44.05
N ARG A 306 30.32 63.49 43.37
CA ARG A 306 31.66 63.13 43.88
C ARG A 306 32.82 63.83 43.18
N THR A 307 32.54 64.96 42.53
CA THR A 307 33.52 65.92 41.99
C THR A 307 33.14 67.31 42.44
#